data_AF-A0A0E0JGJ2-F1
#
_entry.id   AF-A0A0E0JGJ2-F1
#
_cell.length_a   1.000
_cell.length_b   1.000
_cell.length_c   1.000
_cell.angle_alpha   90.00
_cell.angle_beta   90.00
_cell.angle_gamma   90.00
#
_symmetry.space_group_name_H-M   'P 1'
#
loop_
_entity.id
_entity.type
_entity.pdbx_description
1 polymer ?
#
loop_
_entity_poly.entity_id
_entity_poly.type
_entity_poly.pdbx_seq_one_letter_code
_entity_poly.pdbx_strand_id
1 'polypeptide(L)'
;MSGVWVFKNGVVRLVEKQQATAGTAVAGGRRKALVHTPSGQVVSSYAALEARLTALGWERYYEDPSLFQFHKRGSLDLISLPADFAAFSSVHMYDIVVKNRDSFRVVDA
;
A
#
# COMPACT_ATOMS: atom_id res chain seq x y z
N MET A 1 -0.64 20.64 -5.95
CA MET A 1 -1.76 21.53 -5.56
C MET A 1 -2.68 20.80 -4.58
N SER A 2 -2.43 20.89 -3.26
CA SER A 2 -3.46 20.62 -2.22
C SER A 2 -2.96 21.00 -0.81
N GLY A 3 -3.14 22.25 -0.42
CA GLY A 3 -3.02 22.72 0.97
C GLY A 3 -4.41 23.06 1.50
N VAL A 4 -4.75 22.59 2.71
CA VAL A 4 -5.97 22.99 3.41
C VAL A 4 -5.63 24.18 4.30
N TRP A 5 -6.36 25.29 4.11
CA TRP A 5 -6.26 26.47 4.95
C TRP A 5 -7.15 26.29 6.18
N VAL A 6 -6.62 26.54 7.38
CA VAL A 6 -7.40 26.56 8.62
C VAL A 6 -7.20 27.91 9.30
N PHE A 7 -8.31 28.59 9.58
CA PHE A 7 -8.33 29.84 10.34
C PHE A 7 -8.57 29.56 11.82
N LYS A 8 -7.64 29.97 12.68
CA LYS A 8 -7.87 30.11 14.13
C LYS A 8 -7.22 31.40 14.63
N ASN A 9 -8.03 32.26 15.23
CA ASN A 9 -7.60 33.44 16.00
C ASN A 9 -6.73 34.45 15.22
N GLY A 10 -7.11 34.78 13.99
CA GLY A 10 -6.56 35.94 13.26
C GLY A 10 -5.13 35.81 12.74
N VAL A 11 -4.45 34.68 12.97
CA VAL A 11 -3.11 34.42 12.43
C VAL A 11 -3.19 33.30 11.40
N VAL A 12 -2.79 33.62 10.17
CA VAL A 12 -2.56 32.61 9.12
C VAL A 12 -1.24 31.92 9.43
N ARG A 13 -1.28 30.63 9.73
CA ARG A 13 -0.08 29.79 9.77
C ARG A 13 -0.12 28.81 8.61
N LEU A 14 0.87 28.88 7.73
CA LEU A 14 1.15 27.81 6.79
C LEU A 14 1.65 26.62 7.62
N VAL A 15 0.80 25.61 7.81
CA VAL A 15 1.27 24.32 8.32
C VAL A 15 2.00 23.66 7.16
N GLU A 16 3.31 23.87 7.12
CA GLU A 16 4.20 23.07 6.32
C GLU A 16 4.02 21.63 6.80
N LYS A 17 3.28 20.82 6.04
CA LYS A 17 3.28 19.38 6.24
C LYS A 17 4.74 19.00 6.07
N GLN A 18 5.38 18.67 7.20
CA GLN A 18 6.67 17.99 7.23
C GLN A 18 6.69 17.07 6.03
N GLN A 19 7.66 17.27 5.15
CA GLN A 19 7.93 16.37 4.04
C GLN A 19 7.86 14.98 4.62
N ALA A 20 6.78 14.28 4.28
CA ALA A 20 6.64 12.87 4.51
C ALA A 20 7.70 12.26 3.60
N THR A 21 8.92 12.15 4.12
CA THR A 21 9.86 11.14 3.69
C THR A 21 9.05 9.86 3.60
N ALA A 22 8.88 9.39 2.37
CA ALA A 22 8.22 8.15 2.08
C ALA A 22 8.74 7.08 3.05
N GLY A 23 7.85 6.52 3.86
CA GLY A 23 8.11 5.24 4.51
C GLY A 23 8.16 5.17 6.03
N THR A 24 7.96 6.21 6.83
CA THR A 24 7.65 6.00 8.28
C THR A 24 7.05 7.24 8.95
N ALA A 25 5.78 7.13 9.36
CA ALA A 25 5.18 7.67 10.60
C ALA A 25 3.72 8.07 10.36
N VAL A 26 2.78 7.23 10.81
CA VAL A 26 1.48 7.76 11.23
C VAL A 26 1.70 8.28 12.64
N ALA A 27 1.60 9.59 12.82
CA ALA A 27 1.39 10.17 14.13
C ALA A 27 0.13 9.52 14.76
N GLY A 28 0.33 8.66 15.76
CA GLY A 28 -0.73 8.09 16.59
C GLY A 28 -1.59 6.96 16.00
N GLY A 29 -1.29 6.44 14.80
CA GLY A 29 -2.03 5.32 14.21
C GLY A 29 -1.28 4.00 14.36
N ARG A 30 -1.94 2.96 14.89
CA ARG A 30 -1.41 1.58 14.90
C ARG A 30 -0.94 1.20 13.49
N ARG A 31 0.22 0.55 13.38
CA ARG A 31 0.73 0.12 12.07
C ARG A 31 -0.27 -0.87 11.48
N LYS A 32 -0.49 -0.81 10.18
CA LYS A 32 -1.34 -1.79 9.49
C LYS A 32 -0.48 -2.92 8.95
N ALA A 33 -1.00 -4.14 8.94
CA ALA A 33 -0.38 -5.30 8.32
C ALA A 33 -1.31 -5.97 7.32
N LEU A 34 -0.77 -6.38 6.17
CA LEU A 34 -1.45 -7.21 5.20
C LEU A 34 -1.31 -8.68 5.62
N VAL A 35 -2.42 -9.40 5.71
CA VAL A 35 -2.46 -10.81 6.11
C VAL A 35 -3.05 -11.64 4.98
N HIS A 36 -2.40 -12.74 4.64
CA HIS A 36 -2.95 -13.75 3.74
C HIS A 36 -3.95 -14.62 4.50
N THR A 37 -5.24 -14.43 4.21
CA THR A 37 -6.38 -14.98 4.97
C THR A 37 -6.31 -16.50 5.14
N PRO A 38 -6.08 -17.31 4.08
CA PRO A 38 -6.00 -18.77 4.23
C PRO A 38 -4.90 -19.27 5.17
N SER A 39 -3.75 -18.58 5.22
CA SER A 39 -2.61 -19.01 6.05
C SER A 39 -2.52 -18.33 7.42
N GLY A 40 -3.26 -17.23 7.60
CA GLY A 40 -3.13 -16.35 8.77
C GLY A 40 -1.80 -15.58 8.87
N GLN A 41 -0.87 -15.76 7.93
CA GLN A 41 0.46 -15.16 7.98
C GLN A 41 0.47 -13.71 7.49
N VAL A 42 1.26 -12.87 8.16
CA VAL A 42 1.56 -11.51 7.73
C VAL A 42 2.47 -11.55 6.50
N VAL A 43 2.16 -10.72 5.52
CA VAL A 43 3.02 -10.50 4.35
C VAL A 43 4.13 -9.52 4.74
N SER A 44 5.36 -10.01 4.79
CA SER A 44 6.53 -9.26 5.26
C SER A 44 7.56 -8.93 4.17
N SER A 45 7.33 -9.36 2.92
CA SER A 45 8.20 -9.06 1.79
C SER A 45 7.47 -9.18 0.44
N TYR A 46 8.05 -8.61 -0.61
CA TYR A 46 7.51 -8.78 -1.97
C TYR A 46 7.61 -10.20 -2.49
N ALA A 47 8.65 -10.96 -2.15
CA ALA A 47 8.74 -12.37 -2.52
C ALA A 47 7.57 -13.18 -1.92
N ALA A 48 7.21 -12.90 -0.66
CA ALA A 48 6.06 -13.53 -0.02
C ALA A 48 4.74 -13.10 -0.67
N LEU A 49 4.58 -11.81 -0.99
CA LEU A 49 3.38 -11.30 -1.67
C LEU A 49 3.23 -11.88 -3.07
N GLU A 50 4.29 -11.87 -3.86
CA GLU A 50 4.35 -12.39 -5.23
C GLU A 50 3.93 -13.86 -5.27
N ALA A 51 4.50 -14.71 -4.42
CA ALA A 51 4.13 -16.12 -4.37
C ALA A 51 2.62 -16.33 -4.13
N ARG A 52 1.98 -15.50 -3.29
CA ARG A 52 0.54 -15.55 -3.04
C ARG A 52 -0.28 -15.02 -4.21
N LEU A 53 0.12 -13.90 -4.81
CA LEU A 53 -0.55 -13.31 -5.96
C LEU A 53 -0.43 -14.22 -7.20
N THR A 54 0.72 -14.82 -7.45
CA THR A 54 0.93 -15.79 -8.52
C THR A 54 0.04 -17.03 -8.36
N ALA A 55 -0.12 -17.55 -7.14
CA ALA A 55 -1.03 -18.66 -6.88
C ALA A 55 -2.50 -18.30 -7.20
N LEU A 56 -2.84 -17.01 -7.16
CA LEU A 56 -4.16 -16.52 -7.57
C LEU A 56 -4.25 -16.24 -9.08
N GLY A 57 -3.16 -16.27 -9.83
CA GLY A 57 -3.11 -15.98 -11.28
C GLY A 57 -2.73 -14.54 -11.62
N TRP A 58 -2.05 -13.83 -10.72
CA TRP A 58 -1.39 -12.56 -11.04
C TRP A 58 0.01 -12.79 -11.57
N GLU A 59 0.43 -11.93 -12.50
CA GLU A 59 1.72 -12.03 -13.16
C GLU A 59 2.49 -10.72 -13.02
N ARG A 60 3.81 -10.85 -12.88
CA ARG A 60 4.72 -9.71 -12.76
C ARG A 60 4.67 -8.87 -14.04
N TYR A 61 4.50 -7.56 -13.88
CA TYR A 61 4.47 -6.59 -14.97
C TYR A 61 5.69 -5.66 -14.86
N TYR A 62 6.47 -5.54 -15.94
CA TYR A 62 7.82 -4.96 -15.93
C TYR A 62 7.97 -3.68 -16.76
N GLU A 63 6.87 -2.96 -17.03
CA GLU A 63 6.92 -1.77 -17.88
C GLU A 63 7.69 -0.60 -17.22
N ASP A 64 7.54 -0.43 -15.90
CA ASP A 64 8.25 0.60 -15.13
C ASP A 64 9.23 -0.04 -14.12
N PRO A 65 10.56 0.10 -14.31
CA PRO A 65 11.56 -0.42 -13.38
C PRO A 65 11.50 0.19 -11.97
N SER A 66 10.86 1.35 -11.81
CA SER A 66 10.70 2.03 -10.52
C SER A 66 9.53 1.48 -9.69
N LEU A 67 8.74 0.57 -10.25
CA LEU A 67 7.55 0.00 -9.63
C LEU A 67 7.59 -1.52 -9.53
N PHE A 68 6.93 -2.01 -8.49
CA PHE A 68 6.65 -3.42 -8.30
C PHE A 68 5.20 -3.74 -8.68
N GLN A 69 4.92 -3.85 -9.99
CA GLN A 69 3.56 -4.05 -10.53
C GLN A 69 3.15 -5.50 -10.88
N PHE A 70 1.85 -5.79 -10.76
CA PHE A 70 1.25 -7.05 -11.19
C PHE A 70 0.02 -6.80 -12.06
N HIS A 71 -0.14 -7.61 -13.10
CA HIS A 71 -1.36 -7.63 -13.91
C HIS A 71 -2.11 -8.95 -13.70
N LYS A 72 -3.44 -8.90 -13.83
CA LYS A 72 -4.29 -10.08 -13.71
C LYS A 72 -4.66 -10.60 -15.10
N ARG A 73 -4.29 -11.84 -15.42
CA ARG A 73 -4.66 -12.45 -16.71
C ARG A 73 -6.19 -12.50 -16.86
N GLY A 74 -6.71 -11.93 -17.96
CA GLY A 74 -8.15 -11.90 -18.25
C GLY A 74 -8.95 -10.82 -17.49
N SER A 75 -8.28 -9.94 -16.75
CA SER A 75 -8.89 -8.74 -16.14
C SER A 75 -8.10 -7.49 -16.56
N LEU A 76 -8.72 -6.32 -16.39
CA LEU A 76 -8.07 -5.01 -16.54
C LEU A 76 -7.38 -4.57 -15.23
N ASP A 77 -7.33 -5.44 -14.23
CA ASP A 77 -6.75 -5.13 -12.94
C ASP A 77 -5.22 -5.07 -12.96
N LEU A 78 -4.71 -4.01 -12.35
CA LEU A 78 -3.30 -3.76 -12.09
C LEU A 78 -3.12 -3.48 -10.59
N ILE A 79 -2.10 -4.06 -9.97
CA ILE A 79 -1.61 -3.68 -8.64
C ILE A 79 -0.28 -2.98 -8.85
N SER A 80 -0.12 -1.76 -8.32
CA SER A 80 1.12 -0.98 -8.43
C SER A 80 1.69 -0.71 -7.04
N LEU A 81 2.89 -1.21 -6.79
CA LEU A 81 3.59 -1.10 -5.50
C LEU A 81 4.92 -0.34 -5.68
N PRO A 82 5.46 0.29 -4.63
CA PRO A 82 6.79 0.88 -4.70
C PRO A 82 7.85 -0.19 -4.90
N ALA A 83 8.97 0.11 -5.57
CA ALA A 83 10.06 -0.87 -5.72
C ALA A 83 10.63 -1.38 -4.38
N ASP A 84 10.66 -0.51 -3.36
CA ASP A 84 11.10 -0.86 -2.01
C ASP A 84 9.91 -1.22 -1.11
N PHE A 85 9.99 -2.37 -0.44
CA PHE A 85 8.99 -2.83 0.51
C PHE A 85 8.90 -1.92 1.75
N ALA A 86 9.96 -1.18 2.10
CA ALA A 86 9.91 -0.21 3.20
C ALA A 86 8.89 0.93 2.93
N ALA A 87 8.61 1.23 1.66
CA ALA A 87 7.60 2.20 1.26
C ALA A 87 6.18 1.59 1.14
N PHE A 88 6.03 0.27 1.35
CA PHE A 88 4.75 -0.42 1.30
C PHE A 88 3.84 0.07 2.43
N SER A 89 2.68 0.59 2.05
CA SER A 89 1.77 1.35 2.93
C SER A 89 0.34 0.83 2.86
N SER A 90 -0.51 1.27 3.79
CA SER A 90 -1.92 0.84 3.85
C SER A 90 -2.70 1.08 2.55
N VAL A 91 -2.38 2.13 1.79
CA VAL A 91 -3.01 2.40 0.48
C VAL A 91 -2.80 1.21 -0.45
N HIS A 92 -1.56 0.73 -0.54
CA HIS A 92 -1.19 -0.43 -1.34
C HIS A 92 -1.82 -1.73 -0.80
N MET A 93 -1.87 -1.88 0.52
CA MET A 93 -2.50 -3.04 1.16
C MET A 93 -4.00 -3.13 0.83
N TYR A 94 -4.72 -2.01 0.89
CA TYR A 94 -6.15 -2.00 0.59
C TYR A 94 -6.44 -2.21 -0.90
N ASP A 95 -5.59 -1.72 -1.80
CA ASP A 95 -5.70 -2.03 -3.24
C ASP A 95 -5.63 -3.54 -3.49
N ILE A 96 -4.66 -4.23 -2.88
CA ILE A 96 -4.55 -5.69 -2.93
C ILE A 96 -5.81 -6.37 -2.40
N VAL A 97 -6.34 -5.92 -1.25
CA VAL A 97 -7.55 -6.49 -0.64
C VAL A 97 -8.77 -6.28 -1.53
N VAL A 98 -8.98 -5.11 -2.10
CA VAL A 98 -10.13 -4.85 -2.98
C VAL A 98 -10.12 -5.79 -4.18
N LYS A 99 -8.93 -6.07 -4.74
CA LYS A 99 -8.76 -6.93 -5.92
C LYS A 99 -8.70 -8.43 -5.59
N ASN A 100 -8.53 -8.80 -4.32
CA ASN A 100 -8.33 -10.18 -3.87
C ASN A 100 -9.06 -10.44 -2.52
N ARG A 101 -10.32 -10.01 -2.44
CA ARG A 101 -11.08 -9.86 -1.18
C ARG A 101 -11.09 -11.11 -0.29
N ASP A 102 -11.16 -12.30 -0.89
CA ASP A 102 -11.25 -13.56 -0.14
C ASP A 102 -9.88 -14.09 0.30
N SER A 103 -8.80 -13.56 -0.27
CA SER A 103 -7.43 -14.04 -0.06
C SER A 103 -6.62 -13.18 0.90
N PHE A 104 -6.97 -11.90 1.07
CA PHE A 104 -6.23 -10.97 1.92
C PHE A 104 -7.13 -10.12 2.79
N ARG A 105 -6.57 -9.68 3.92
CA ARG A 105 -7.18 -8.68 4.81
C ARG A 105 -6.12 -7.77 5.41
N VAL A 106 -6.52 -6.57 5.83
CA VAL A 106 -5.67 -5.66 6.59
C VAL A 106 -6.06 -5.71 8.07
N VAL A 107 -5.07 -5.86 8.95
CA VAL A 107 -5.24 -5.83 10.41
C VAL A 107 -4.41 -4.72 11.04
N ASP A 108 -4.74 -4.34 12.28
CA ASP A 108 -3.82 -3.58 13.12
C ASP A 108 -2.66 -4.49 13.57
N ALA A 109 -1.44 -3.97 13.51
CA ALA A 109 -0.19 -4.61 13.92
C ALA A 109 0.33 -4.03 15.23
#